data_AF-A0A2A2GWK7-F1
#
_entry.id   AF-A0A2A2GWK7-F1
#
_cell.length_a   1.000
_cell.length_b   1.000
_cell.length_c   1.000
_cell.angle_alpha   90.00
_cell.angle_beta   90.00
_cell.angle_gamma   90.00
#
_symmetry.space_group_name_H-M   'P 1'
#
loop_
_entity.id
_entity.type
_entity.pdbx_description
1 polymer ?
#
loop_
_entity_poly.entity_id
_entity_poly.type
_entity_poly.pdbx_seq_one_letter_code
_entity_poly.pdbx_strand_id
1 'polypeptide(L)'
;MRLIVGILFSLFFITIPAFAAINLDKIQIKKEIKQLEANKNSKNAEIIQALQVALNWLSEAQESEKKTRAYQEAIDDFPKIIKELQQQFLIESNKTVTIPTNITILELEQRIVQASSQLLEQGRQIQQEQDRNREISDSLVTLPQQLLEARRLLSDSTVRLESLHVPVSPLAEAQYNLAQTEVTARKSKTNELEIAQLSANNRQEIARLRIELFKKRYQQIDQELQQLRNHLNFQRQQKAQLALKHTEMLAAQGEELPKFLTAQLQLNRKLSQRLNEQAYRINDIEQRQRQTSSDILTVRQALGTIREQAQWLSGSTTLGEALRAQLYHLPEIPKNQQIDREIINKRVDRLQYQDMLENLDSNNKENEEKQAEIKNLTPEQTQIYDSLIQTRKELLSSIISGYDSEILELTKPYVAATQLTDALTDIKDATHRYMFWIADTDPISLNYPITIVKDLTRLLSLDTLSQLSGAIRVIFASQDSLLYLLAAVAIVIFSISTHQHYNNFLLRASTRIGKVTQDRFALTLRTVFWSILIALPLHEFRTKLIWVR
;
A
#
# COMPACT_ATOMS: atom_id res chain seq x y z
N MET A 1 59.04 28.90 -37.49
CA MET A 1 58.91 28.11 -36.25
C MET A 1 57.51 28.11 -35.61
N ARG A 2 56.66 29.15 -35.73
CA ARG A 2 55.31 29.15 -35.12
C ARG A 2 54.18 28.54 -35.98
N LEU A 3 54.33 28.47 -37.30
CA LEU A 3 53.35 27.84 -38.20
C LEU A 3 53.46 26.32 -38.28
N ILE A 4 54.67 25.76 -38.07
CA ILE A 4 54.92 24.32 -38.11
C ILE A 4 54.34 23.61 -36.87
N VAL A 5 54.33 24.29 -35.71
CA VAL A 5 53.75 23.76 -34.47
C VAL A 5 52.22 23.70 -34.54
N GLY A 6 51.56 24.64 -35.24
CA GLY A 6 50.11 24.62 -35.44
C GLY A 6 49.63 23.48 -36.34
N ILE A 7 50.41 23.13 -37.37
CA ILE A 7 50.10 22.05 -38.30
C ILE A 7 50.37 20.66 -37.67
N LEU A 8 51.40 20.55 -36.82
CA LEU A 8 51.67 19.34 -36.05
C LEU A 8 50.61 19.07 -34.98
N PHE A 9 50.03 20.11 -34.37
CA PHE A 9 48.94 19.95 -33.41
C PHE A 9 47.60 19.60 -34.07
N SER A 10 47.32 20.05 -35.31
CA SER A 10 46.11 19.63 -36.03
C SER A 10 46.20 18.20 -36.57
N LEU A 11 47.41 17.71 -36.86
CA LEU A 11 47.64 16.34 -37.32
C LEU A 11 47.55 15.28 -36.20
N PHE A 12 47.65 15.68 -34.93
CA PHE A 12 47.59 14.75 -33.79
C PHE A 12 46.15 14.45 -33.32
N PHE A 13 45.13 15.18 -33.81
CA PHE A 13 43.73 15.01 -33.42
C PHE A 13 42.85 14.25 -34.43
N ILE A 14 43.41 13.74 -35.53
CA ILE A 14 42.61 13.07 -36.60
C ILE A 14 42.88 11.57 -36.73
N THR A 15 43.83 10.98 -35.99
CA THR A 15 44.05 9.53 -36.04
C THR A 15 43.37 8.82 -34.88
N ILE A 16 42.03 8.78 -34.89
CA ILE A 16 41.34 7.63 -34.33
C ILE A 16 41.52 6.53 -35.38
N PRO A 17 42.20 5.40 -35.10
CA PRO A 17 42.11 4.27 -36.00
C PRO A 17 40.65 3.85 -35.99
N ALA A 18 39.94 4.16 -37.07
CA ALA A 18 38.73 3.46 -37.43
C ALA A 18 39.17 2.01 -37.71
N PHE A 19 39.21 1.19 -36.66
CA PHE A 19 39.16 -0.25 -36.82
C PHE A 19 37.85 -0.51 -37.56
N ALA A 20 37.97 -0.75 -38.87
CA ALA A 20 36.86 -1.23 -39.67
C ALA A 20 36.35 -2.49 -38.94
N ALA A 21 35.15 -2.38 -38.37
CA ALA A 21 34.44 -3.53 -37.88
C ALA A 21 34.21 -4.42 -39.10
N ILE A 22 35.02 -5.48 -39.25
CA ILE A 22 34.67 -6.62 -40.08
C ILE A 22 33.37 -7.12 -39.46
N ASN A 23 32.25 -6.71 -40.05
CA ASN A 23 30.93 -6.94 -39.53
C ASN A 23 30.59 -8.39 -39.85
N LEU A 24 31.02 -9.30 -38.98
CA LEU A 24 30.80 -10.73 -39.11
C LEU A 24 29.29 -10.98 -39.02
N ASP A 25 28.63 -11.14 -40.17
CA ASP A 25 27.18 -11.17 -40.24
C ASP A 25 26.66 -12.52 -39.72
N LYS A 26 25.70 -12.49 -38.80
CA LYS A 26 25.03 -13.67 -38.22
C LYS A 26 24.48 -14.60 -39.30
N ILE A 27 24.13 -14.05 -40.46
CA ILE A 27 23.65 -14.79 -41.63
C ILE A 27 24.79 -15.55 -42.32
N GLN A 28 25.99 -14.99 -42.37
CA GLN A 28 27.17 -15.62 -42.97
C GLN A 28 27.65 -16.80 -42.12
N ILE A 29 27.77 -16.61 -40.80
CA ILE A 29 28.18 -17.68 -39.88
C ILE A 29 27.17 -18.84 -39.87
N LYS A 30 25.86 -18.55 -39.95
CA LYS A 30 24.83 -19.58 -40.09
C LYS A 30 24.91 -20.36 -41.40
N LYS A 31 25.36 -19.73 -42.48
CA LYS A 31 25.58 -20.40 -43.78
C LYS A 31 26.82 -21.28 -43.73
N GLU A 32 27.90 -20.82 -43.11
CA GLU A 32 29.13 -21.59 -42.91
C GLU A 32 28.90 -22.83 -42.05
N ILE A 33 28.14 -22.72 -40.95
CA ILE A 33 27.76 -23.88 -40.13
C ILE A 33 27.01 -24.93 -40.96
N LYS A 34 26.03 -24.51 -41.78
CA LYS A 34 25.28 -25.44 -42.64
C LYS A 34 26.14 -26.11 -43.72
N GLN A 35 27.13 -25.40 -44.26
CA GLN A 35 28.07 -25.96 -45.24
C GLN A 35 29.06 -26.94 -44.59
N LEU A 36 29.49 -26.66 -43.36
CA LEU A 36 30.40 -27.50 -42.59
C LEU A 36 29.70 -28.75 -42.03
N GLU A 37 28.42 -28.67 -41.66
CA GLU A 37 27.58 -29.81 -41.26
C GLU A 37 27.31 -30.80 -42.41
N ALA A 38 27.26 -30.31 -43.65
CA ALA A 38 27.10 -31.13 -44.85
C ALA A 38 28.36 -31.99 -45.15
N ASN A 39 29.54 -31.56 -44.69
CA ASN A 39 30.81 -32.28 -44.83
C ASN A 39 31.12 -33.05 -43.53
N LYS A 40 30.87 -34.37 -43.52
CA LYS A 40 31.03 -35.29 -42.36
C LYS A 40 32.50 -35.55 -41.95
N ASN A 41 33.28 -34.51 -41.62
CA ASN A 41 34.65 -34.61 -41.11
C ASN A 41 34.70 -34.33 -39.60
N SER A 42 35.42 -35.15 -38.82
CA SER A 42 35.52 -34.96 -37.35
C SER A 42 36.18 -33.64 -36.95
N LYS A 43 37.12 -33.12 -37.77
CA LYS A 43 37.77 -31.81 -37.57
C LYS A 43 36.81 -30.61 -37.75
N ASN A 44 35.68 -30.81 -38.43
CA ASN A 44 34.66 -29.76 -38.57
C ASN A 44 33.82 -29.61 -37.30
N ALA A 45 33.80 -30.60 -36.40
CA ALA A 45 33.00 -30.53 -35.18
C ALA A 45 33.47 -29.42 -34.23
N GLU A 46 34.78 -29.27 -34.04
CA GLU A 46 35.36 -28.20 -33.20
C GLU A 46 35.14 -26.81 -33.81
N ILE A 47 35.21 -26.70 -35.15
CA ILE A 47 34.93 -25.46 -35.89
C ILE A 47 33.45 -25.08 -35.75
N ILE A 48 32.54 -26.05 -35.90
CA ILE A 48 31.10 -25.83 -35.74
C ILE A 48 30.78 -25.39 -34.31
N GLN A 49 31.38 -26.01 -33.29
CA GLN A 49 31.20 -25.59 -31.89
C GLN A 49 31.67 -24.15 -31.65
N ALA A 50 32.85 -23.79 -32.15
CA ALA A 50 33.37 -22.43 -32.00
C ALA A 50 32.46 -21.39 -32.69
N LEU A 51 31.97 -21.70 -33.89
CA LEU A 51 31.04 -20.83 -34.62
C LEU A 51 29.65 -20.75 -33.96
N GLN A 52 29.15 -21.83 -33.35
CA GLN A 52 27.90 -21.82 -32.58
C GLN A 52 28.01 -20.92 -31.34
N VAL A 53 29.13 -21.00 -30.61
CA VAL A 53 29.39 -20.10 -29.46
C VAL A 53 29.54 -18.64 -29.93
N ALA A 54 30.23 -18.41 -31.03
CA ALA A 54 30.34 -17.08 -31.65
C ALA A 54 28.96 -16.49 -32.02
N LEU A 55 28.04 -17.32 -32.54
CA LEU A 55 26.66 -16.91 -32.81
C LEU A 55 25.89 -16.50 -31.55
N ASN A 56 26.12 -17.19 -30.42
CA ASN A 56 25.49 -16.84 -29.15
C ASN A 56 26.00 -15.47 -28.67
N TRP A 57 27.32 -15.24 -28.69
CA TRP A 57 27.90 -13.94 -28.36
C TRP A 57 27.35 -12.81 -29.24
N LEU A 58 27.24 -13.02 -30.54
CA LEU A 58 26.61 -12.03 -31.43
C LEU A 58 25.14 -11.77 -31.09
N SER A 59 24.41 -12.78 -30.63
CA SER A 59 23.02 -12.60 -30.21
C SER A 59 22.91 -11.77 -28.92
N GLU A 60 23.79 -12.01 -27.95
CA GLU A 60 23.88 -11.21 -26.72
C GLU A 60 24.30 -9.77 -27.00
N ALA A 61 25.23 -9.57 -27.95
CA ALA A 61 25.65 -8.25 -28.41
C ALA A 61 24.46 -7.46 -28.99
N GLN A 62 23.64 -8.10 -29.83
CA GLN A 62 22.44 -7.50 -30.42
C GLN A 62 21.38 -7.16 -29.37
N GLU A 63 21.18 -8.01 -28.37
CA GLU A 63 20.24 -7.72 -27.28
C GLU A 63 20.71 -6.53 -26.44
N SER A 64 22.00 -6.51 -26.11
CA SER A 64 22.62 -5.40 -25.36
C SER A 64 22.53 -4.09 -26.13
N GLU A 65 22.72 -4.12 -27.45
CA GLU A 65 22.57 -2.94 -28.31
C GLU A 65 21.12 -2.44 -28.37
N LYS A 66 20.13 -3.33 -28.41
CA LYS A 66 18.70 -2.93 -28.34
C LYS A 66 18.39 -2.22 -27.01
N LYS A 67 18.85 -2.77 -25.89
CA LYS A 67 18.68 -2.13 -24.56
C LYS A 67 19.39 -0.78 -24.51
N THR A 68 20.60 -0.72 -25.04
CA THR A 68 21.39 0.51 -25.17
C THR A 68 20.61 1.60 -25.92
N ARG A 69 20.02 1.26 -27.08
CA ARG A 69 19.20 2.20 -27.86
C ARG A 69 17.97 2.67 -27.07
N ALA A 70 17.27 1.76 -26.39
CA ALA A 70 16.12 2.14 -25.55
C ALA A 70 16.51 3.07 -24.39
N TYR A 71 17.69 2.88 -23.79
CA TYR A 71 18.21 3.78 -22.77
C TYR A 71 18.66 5.13 -23.34
N GLN A 72 19.23 5.14 -24.55
CA GLN A 72 19.61 6.36 -25.25
C GLN A 72 18.38 7.18 -25.64
N GLU A 73 17.34 6.55 -26.19
CA GLU A 73 16.05 7.18 -26.48
C GLU A 73 15.45 7.82 -25.22
N ALA A 74 15.54 7.14 -24.07
CA ALA A 74 15.08 7.70 -22.79
C ALA A 74 15.89 8.93 -22.34
N ILE A 75 17.14 9.10 -22.78
CA ILE A 75 17.95 10.30 -22.53
C ILE A 75 17.56 11.40 -23.52
N ASP A 76 17.52 11.07 -24.81
CA ASP A 76 17.33 12.04 -25.90
C ASP A 76 15.91 12.64 -25.89
N ASP A 77 14.89 11.81 -25.63
CA ASP A 77 13.49 12.25 -25.57
C ASP A 77 13.05 12.73 -24.18
N PHE A 78 13.90 12.61 -23.15
CA PHE A 78 13.62 13.08 -21.79
C PHE A 78 12.98 14.49 -21.75
N PRO A 79 13.57 15.55 -22.33
CA PRO A 79 13.00 16.89 -22.25
C PRO A 79 11.64 17.02 -22.96
N LYS A 80 11.37 16.22 -23.99
CA LYS A 80 10.06 16.20 -24.68
C LYS A 80 9.02 15.53 -23.80
N ILE A 81 9.34 14.34 -23.28
CA ILE A 81 8.46 13.55 -22.42
C ILE A 81 8.07 14.34 -21.17
N ILE A 82 9.03 15.00 -20.51
CA ILE A 82 8.74 15.81 -19.32
C ILE A 82 7.76 16.94 -19.64
N LYS A 83 7.99 17.67 -20.74
CA LYS A 83 7.08 18.75 -21.16
C LYS A 83 5.68 18.24 -21.48
N GLU A 84 5.58 17.12 -22.18
CA GLU A 84 4.30 16.49 -22.50
C GLU A 84 3.56 16.03 -21.24
N LEU A 85 4.25 15.37 -20.31
CA LEU A 85 3.67 14.92 -19.03
C LEU A 85 3.19 16.10 -18.19
N GLN A 86 3.96 17.18 -18.11
CA GLN A 86 3.56 18.40 -17.40
C GLN A 86 2.35 19.06 -18.05
N GLN A 87 2.30 19.15 -19.39
CA GLN A 87 1.14 19.68 -20.11
C GLN A 87 -0.10 18.82 -19.87
N GLN A 88 0.02 17.49 -19.97
CA GLN A 88 -1.07 16.57 -19.68
C GLN A 88 -1.54 16.70 -18.23
N PHE A 89 -0.62 16.85 -17.29
CA PHE A 89 -0.95 17.07 -15.88
C PHE A 89 -1.73 18.37 -15.66
N LEU A 90 -1.37 19.46 -16.35
CA LEU A 90 -2.08 20.74 -16.28
C LEU A 90 -3.48 20.65 -16.91
N ILE A 91 -3.59 20.00 -18.07
CA ILE A 91 -4.87 19.77 -18.75
C ILE A 91 -5.79 18.96 -17.84
N GLU A 92 -5.28 17.85 -17.29
CA GLU A 92 -6.04 17.04 -16.36
C GLU A 92 -6.43 17.90 -15.16
N SER A 93 -5.49 18.58 -14.51
CA SER A 93 -5.78 19.40 -13.32
C SER A 93 -6.85 20.47 -13.50
N ASN A 94 -6.99 21.04 -14.71
CA ASN A 94 -8.00 22.05 -15.03
C ASN A 94 -9.35 21.47 -15.47
N LYS A 95 -9.44 20.15 -15.67
CA LYS A 95 -10.68 19.47 -16.07
C LYS A 95 -11.68 19.51 -14.92
N THR A 96 -12.83 20.13 -15.18
CA THR A 96 -13.96 20.14 -14.24
C THR A 96 -14.91 18.99 -14.55
N VAL A 97 -15.25 18.20 -13.54
CA VAL A 97 -16.29 17.18 -13.64
C VAL A 97 -17.65 17.87 -13.71
N THR A 98 -18.38 17.70 -14.82
CA THR A 98 -19.73 18.23 -14.99
C THR A 98 -20.66 17.14 -15.49
N ILE A 99 -21.74 16.88 -14.76
CA ILE A 99 -22.78 15.91 -15.16
C ILE A 99 -23.94 16.66 -15.83
N PRO A 100 -24.30 16.31 -17.07
CA PRO A 100 -25.51 16.83 -17.71
C PRO A 100 -26.75 16.58 -16.84
N THR A 101 -27.64 17.58 -16.73
CA THR A 101 -28.78 17.54 -15.80
C THR A 101 -29.94 16.65 -16.25
N ASN A 102 -29.94 16.15 -17.48
CA ASN A 102 -31.07 15.44 -18.09
C ASN A 102 -30.70 14.04 -18.64
N ILE A 103 -29.99 13.26 -17.83
CA ILE A 103 -29.53 11.90 -18.16
C ILE A 103 -30.52 10.88 -17.61
N THR A 104 -30.79 9.82 -18.38
CA THR A 104 -31.65 8.72 -17.92
C THR A 104 -30.95 7.81 -16.91
N ILE A 105 -31.72 7.10 -16.07
CA ILE A 105 -31.18 6.12 -15.10
C ILE A 105 -30.28 5.08 -15.78
N LEU A 106 -30.67 4.60 -16.96
CA LEU A 106 -29.91 3.59 -17.72
C LEU A 106 -28.55 4.15 -18.19
N GLU A 107 -28.53 5.39 -18.71
CA GLU A 107 -27.28 6.04 -19.15
C GLU A 107 -26.36 6.34 -17.95
N LEU A 108 -26.91 6.70 -16.78
CA LEU A 108 -26.13 6.87 -15.56
C LEU A 108 -25.47 5.56 -15.13
N GLU A 109 -26.21 4.46 -15.11
CA GLU A 109 -25.69 3.13 -14.79
C GLU A 109 -24.57 2.72 -15.76
N GLN A 110 -24.74 2.94 -17.06
CA GLN A 110 -23.71 2.67 -18.06
C GLN A 110 -22.44 3.51 -17.82
N ARG A 111 -22.59 4.81 -17.57
CA ARG A 111 -21.45 5.69 -17.28
C ARG A 111 -20.74 5.31 -15.99
N ILE A 112 -21.47 4.89 -14.95
CA ILE A 112 -20.87 4.40 -13.70
C ILE A 112 -20.01 3.17 -13.97
N VAL A 113 -20.50 2.21 -14.77
CA VAL A 113 -19.71 1.03 -15.14
C VAL A 113 -18.46 1.42 -15.94
N GLN A 114 -18.58 2.32 -16.92
CA GLN A 114 -17.45 2.83 -17.71
C GLN A 114 -16.42 3.58 -16.85
N ALA A 115 -16.87 4.48 -15.97
CA ALA A 115 -15.98 5.20 -15.06
C ALA A 115 -15.27 4.24 -14.09
N SER A 116 -15.99 3.22 -13.58
CA SER A 116 -15.40 2.22 -12.70
C SER A 116 -14.32 1.37 -13.39
N SER A 117 -14.51 1.01 -14.66
CA SER A 117 -13.50 0.25 -15.41
C SER A 117 -12.27 1.09 -15.74
N GLN A 118 -12.46 2.36 -16.09
CA GLN A 118 -11.37 3.31 -16.28
C GLN A 118 -10.57 3.52 -14.98
N LEU A 119 -11.25 3.62 -13.84
CA LEU A 119 -10.61 3.77 -12.53
C LEU A 119 -9.71 2.56 -12.19
N LEU A 120 -10.19 1.34 -12.46
CA LEU A 120 -9.39 0.12 -12.29
C LEU A 120 -8.16 0.09 -13.21
N GLU A 121 -8.32 0.49 -14.47
CA GLU A 121 -7.21 0.56 -15.42
C GLU A 121 -6.17 1.60 -15.00
N GLN A 122 -6.59 2.78 -14.51
CA GLN A 122 -5.66 3.76 -13.95
C GLN A 122 -4.91 3.22 -12.73
N GLY A 123 -5.61 2.48 -11.84
CA GLY A 123 -4.97 1.79 -10.71
C GLY A 123 -3.89 0.80 -11.16
N ARG A 124 -4.15 0.02 -12.22
CA ARG A 124 -3.18 -0.91 -12.82
C ARG A 124 -1.97 -0.18 -13.39
N GLN A 125 -2.17 0.95 -14.06
CA GLN A 125 -1.08 1.77 -14.62
C GLN A 125 -0.20 2.37 -13.52
N ILE A 126 -0.80 2.83 -12.42
CA ILE A 126 -0.05 3.30 -11.24
C ILE A 126 0.83 2.16 -10.69
N GLN A 127 0.28 0.96 -10.54
CA GLN A 127 1.04 -0.20 -10.06
C GLN A 127 2.21 -0.53 -10.99
N GLN A 128 1.96 -0.58 -12.30
CA GLN A 128 2.99 -0.89 -13.29
C GLN A 128 4.15 0.12 -13.27
N GLU A 129 3.86 1.42 -13.22
CA GLU A 129 4.91 2.45 -13.14
C GLU A 129 5.61 2.45 -11.78
N GLN A 130 4.92 2.10 -10.69
CA GLN A 130 5.55 1.89 -9.37
C GLN A 130 6.55 0.73 -9.40
N ASP A 131 6.18 -0.40 -9.98
CA ASP A 131 7.06 -1.57 -10.09
C ASP A 131 8.24 -1.27 -11.02
N ARG A 132 8.01 -0.56 -12.12
CA ARG A 132 9.09 -0.06 -12.97
C ARG A 132 10.06 0.87 -12.22
N ASN A 133 9.54 1.77 -11.40
CA ASN A 133 10.38 2.66 -10.59
C ASN A 133 11.20 1.88 -9.54
N ARG A 134 10.61 0.83 -8.96
CA ARG A 134 11.31 -0.09 -8.05
C ARG A 134 12.43 -0.85 -8.76
N GLU A 135 12.16 -1.43 -9.92
CA GLU A 135 13.18 -2.12 -10.73
C GLU A 135 14.35 -1.19 -11.08
N ILE A 136 14.09 0.07 -11.42
CA ILE A 136 15.13 1.07 -11.68
C ILE A 136 15.96 1.31 -10.41
N SER A 137 15.30 1.53 -9.27
CA SER A 137 15.95 1.77 -7.98
C SER A 137 16.81 0.58 -7.54
N ASP A 138 16.32 -0.65 -7.68
CA ASP A 138 17.05 -1.87 -7.35
C ASP A 138 18.24 -2.07 -8.31
N SER A 139 18.07 -1.73 -9.59
CA SER A 139 19.18 -1.77 -10.56
C SER A 139 20.28 -0.77 -10.21
N LEU A 140 19.96 0.43 -9.72
CA LEU A 140 20.93 1.45 -9.32
C LEU A 140 21.89 0.97 -8.23
N VAL A 141 21.43 0.10 -7.33
CA VAL A 141 22.28 -0.47 -6.27
C VAL A 141 23.29 -1.48 -6.83
N THR A 142 22.91 -2.24 -7.86
CA THR A 142 23.73 -3.34 -8.40
C THR A 142 24.57 -2.94 -9.62
N LEU A 143 24.16 -1.91 -10.36
CA LEU A 143 24.81 -1.42 -11.58
C LEU A 143 26.31 -1.12 -11.40
N PRO A 144 26.78 -0.44 -10.33
CA PRO A 144 28.20 -0.14 -10.17
C PRO A 144 29.07 -1.40 -10.10
N GLN A 145 28.61 -2.44 -9.39
CA GLN A 145 29.31 -3.71 -9.29
C GLN A 145 29.33 -4.45 -10.63
N GLN A 146 28.18 -4.49 -11.32
CA GLN A 146 28.06 -5.12 -12.63
C GLN A 146 28.96 -4.43 -13.68
N LEU A 147 29.06 -3.11 -13.63
CA LEU A 147 29.88 -2.32 -14.56
C LEU A 147 31.37 -2.57 -14.32
N LEU A 148 31.82 -2.64 -13.06
CA LEU A 148 33.20 -3.01 -12.71
C LEU A 148 33.54 -4.41 -13.23
N GLU A 149 32.67 -5.39 -13.01
CA GLU A 149 32.86 -6.75 -13.49
C GLU A 149 32.87 -6.83 -15.03
N ALA A 150 31.92 -6.16 -15.69
CA ALA A 150 31.85 -6.13 -17.15
C ALA A 150 33.10 -5.49 -17.78
N ARG A 151 33.63 -4.41 -17.18
CA ARG A 151 34.89 -3.79 -17.63
C ARG A 151 36.09 -4.72 -17.44
N ARG A 152 36.17 -5.44 -16.31
CA ARG A 152 37.22 -6.43 -16.08
C ARG A 152 37.15 -7.56 -17.12
N LEU A 153 35.97 -8.12 -17.34
CA LEU A 153 35.77 -9.17 -18.33
C LEU A 153 36.11 -8.68 -19.75
N LEU A 154 35.70 -7.47 -20.11
CA LEU A 154 36.09 -6.87 -21.40
C LEU A 154 37.61 -6.84 -21.52
N SER A 155 38.32 -6.29 -20.53
CA SER A 155 39.79 -6.22 -20.52
C SER A 155 40.44 -7.60 -20.65
N ASP A 156 39.94 -8.60 -19.92
CA ASP A 156 40.48 -9.97 -20.00
C ASP A 156 40.27 -10.58 -21.40
N SER A 157 39.12 -10.34 -22.03
CA SER A 157 38.85 -10.82 -23.39
C SER A 157 39.64 -10.10 -24.47
N THR A 158 39.88 -8.79 -24.32
CA THR A 158 40.69 -8.02 -25.28
C THR A 158 42.13 -8.47 -25.25
N VAL A 159 42.70 -8.69 -24.04
CA VAL A 159 44.05 -9.25 -23.89
C VAL A 159 44.15 -10.65 -24.53
N ARG A 160 43.13 -11.49 -24.37
CA ARG A 160 43.10 -12.81 -25.04
C ARG A 160 43.06 -12.69 -26.55
N LEU A 161 42.24 -11.80 -27.09
CA LEU A 161 42.18 -11.56 -28.54
C LEU A 161 43.52 -11.06 -29.09
N GLU A 162 44.19 -10.14 -28.38
CA GLU A 162 45.50 -9.62 -28.76
C GLU A 162 46.62 -10.68 -28.69
N SER A 163 46.46 -11.69 -27.83
CA SER A 163 47.39 -12.83 -27.74
C SER A 163 47.23 -13.86 -28.87
N LEU A 164 46.13 -13.80 -29.63
CA LEU A 164 45.92 -14.68 -30.78
C LEU A 164 46.74 -14.17 -31.98
N HIS A 165 47.50 -15.08 -32.58
CA HIS A 165 48.31 -14.78 -33.77
C HIS A 165 47.44 -14.76 -35.04
N VAL A 166 47.97 -14.21 -36.13
CA VAL A 166 47.29 -14.16 -37.44
C VAL A 166 46.79 -15.57 -37.82
N PRO A 167 45.51 -15.75 -38.16
CA PRO A 167 44.94 -17.07 -38.41
C PRO A 167 45.55 -17.71 -39.67
N VAL A 168 46.14 -18.90 -39.51
CA VAL A 168 46.80 -19.67 -40.62
C VAL A 168 46.03 -20.96 -40.96
N SER A 169 44.96 -21.28 -40.23
CA SER A 169 44.16 -22.49 -40.37
C SER A 169 42.67 -22.17 -40.20
N PRO A 170 41.73 -22.90 -40.86
CA PRO A 170 40.30 -22.67 -40.68
C PRO A 170 39.82 -22.83 -39.23
N LEU A 171 40.50 -23.65 -38.43
CA LEU A 171 40.23 -23.75 -36.99
C LEU A 171 40.73 -22.52 -36.23
N ALA A 172 41.89 -21.97 -36.60
CA ALA A 172 42.41 -20.74 -36.01
C ALA A 172 41.54 -19.53 -36.38
N GLU A 173 40.99 -19.50 -37.59
CA GLU A 173 40.01 -18.49 -38.03
C GLU A 173 38.72 -18.55 -37.21
N ALA A 174 38.16 -19.76 -36.98
CA ALA A 174 36.98 -19.92 -36.13
C ALA A 174 37.22 -19.53 -34.66
N GLN A 175 38.41 -19.82 -34.11
CA GLN A 175 38.80 -19.40 -32.76
C GLN A 175 38.99 -17.89 -32.66
N TYR A 176 39.59 -17.26 -33.68
CA TYR A 176 39.73 -15.81 -33.77
C TYR A 176 38.36 -15.13 -33.84
N ASN A 177 37.45 -15.64 -34.67
CA ASN A 177 36.07 -15.15 -34.79
C ASN A 177 35.29 -15.29 -33.47
N LEU A 178 35.47 -16.41 -32.75
CA LEU A 178 34.89 -16.58 -31.41
C LEU A 178 35.40 -15.51 -30.45
N ALA A 179 36.72 -15.31 -30.34
CA ALA A 179 37.29 -14.30 -29.45
C ALA A 179 36.84 -12.89 -29.82
N GLN A 180 36.75 -12.58 -31.13
CA GLN A 180 36.27 -11.30 -31.62
C GLN A 180 34.81 -11.06 -31.26
N THR A 181 33.94 -12.05 -31.49
CA THR A 181 32.51 -11.94 -31.17
C THR A 181 32.29 -11.82 -29.65
N GLU A 182 33.07 -12.54 -28.84
CA GLU A 182 33.07 -12.39 -27.37
C GLU A 182 33.45 -10.96 -26.95
N VAL A 183 34.52 -10.37 -27.50
CA VAL A 183 34.90 -8.98 -27.22
C VAL A 183 33.81 -8.01 -27.64
N THR A 184 33.19 -8.20 -28.81
CA THR A 184 32.08 -7.32 -29.25
C THR A 184 30.87 -7.42 -28.32
N ALA A 185 30.52 -8.62 -27.84
CA ALA A 185 29.42 -8.82 -26.90
C ALA A 185 29.69 -8.15 -25.55
N ARG A 186 30.90 -8.33 -25.00
CA ARG A 186 31.33 -7.69 -23.74
C ARG A 186 31.40 -6.17 -23.88
N LYS A 187 31.82 -5.65 -25.04
CA LYS A 187 31.78 -4.22 -25.36
C LYS A 187 30.36 -3.67 -25.45
N SER A 188 29.45 -4.38 -26.11
CA SER A 188 28.05 -3.98 -26.16
C SER A 188 27.40 -4.02 -24.79
N LYS A 189 27.75 -5.01 -23.94
CA LYS A 189 27.23 -5.12 -22.58
C LYS A 189 27.74 -4.03 -21.64
N THR A 190 29.02 -3.69 -21.72
CA THR A 190 29.59 -2.55 -20.95
C THR A 190 28.92 -1.24 -21.36
N ASN A 191 28.73 -1.00 -22.65
CA ASN A 191 28.03 0.19 -23.15
C ASN A 191 26.55 0.22 -22.69
N GLU A 192 25.86 -0.92 -22.72
CA GLU A 192 24.50 -1.05 -22.18
C GLU A 192 24.43 -0.60 -20.72
N LEU A 193 25.33 -1.10 -19.87
CA LEU A 193 25.33 -0.79 -18.43
C LEU A 193 25.72 0.67 -18.16
N GLU A 194 26.67 1.23 -18.92
CA GLU A 194 27.05 2.65 -18.82
C GLU A 194 25.88 3.57 -19.16
N ILE A 195 25.19 3.33 -20.28
CA ILE A 195 24.03 4.13 -20.69
C ILE A 195 22.83 3.85 -19.77
N ALA A 196 22.69 2.63 -19.24
CA ALA A 196 21.69 2.32 -18.21
C ALA A 196 21.88 3.20 -16.96
N GLN A 197 23.12 3.37 -16.50
CA GLN A 197 23.45 4.23 -15.35
C GLN A 197 23.18 5.70 -15.66
N LEU A 198 23.59 6.20 -16.82
CA LEU A 198 23.36 7.59 -17.23
C LEU A 198 21.87 7.92 -17.38
N SER A 199 21.08 6.99 -17.93
CA SER A 199 19.65 7.16 -18.13
C SER A 199 18.80 6.91 -16.87
N ALA A 200 19.37 6.34 -15.81
CA ALA A 200 18.58 5.85 -14.67
C ALA A 200 17.76 6.96 -14.00
N ASN A 201 18.38 8.12 -13.74
CA ASN A 201 17.69 9.26 -13.14
C ASN A 201 16.56 9.78 -14.04
N ASN A 202 16.84 9.95 -15.35
CA ASN A 202 15.82 10.37 -16.32
C ASN A 202 14.62 9.40 -16.34
N ARG A 203 14.88 8.09 -16.33
CA ARG A 203 13.83 7.06 -16.30
C ARG A 203 13.02 7.07 -14.99
N GLN A 204 13.68 7.31 -13.86
CA GLN A 204 13.03 7.44 -12.54
C GLN A 204 12.12 8.68 -12.48
N GLU A 205 12.58 9.83 -12.95
CA GLU A 205 11.77 11.05 -12.99
C GLU A 205 10.57 10.93 -13.96
N ILE A 206 10.76 10.28 -15.12
CA ILE A 206 9.64 9.96 -16.02
C ILE A 206 8.60 9.07 -15.32
N ALA A 207 9.04 8.00 -14.64
CA ALA A 207 8.14 7.09 -13.93
C ALA A 207 7.39 7.82 -12.81
N ARG A 208 8.07 8.68 -12.05
CA ARG A 208 7.48 9.51 -11.00
C ARG A 208 6.39 10.43 -11.54
N LEU A 209 6.65 11.17 -12.60
CA LEU A 209 5.67 12.08 -13.21
C LEU A 209 4.49 11.33 -13.83
N ARG A 210 4.71 10.15 -14.42
CA ARG A 210 3.63 9.28 -14.89
C ARG A 210 2.73 8.83 -13.74
N ILE A 211 3.31 8.42 -12.61
CA ILE A 211 2.57 8.06 -11.40
C ILE A 211 1.73 9.25 -10.93
N GLU A 212 2.28 10.47 -10.90
CA GLU A 212 1.55 11.67 -10.49
C GLU A 212 0.39 12.00 -11.44
N LEU A 213 0.61 11.87 -12.76
CA LEU A 213 -0.43 12.03 -13.77
C LEU A 213 -1.56 11.00 -13.60
N PHE A 214 -1.23 9.72 -13.48
CA PHE A 214 -2.23 8.66 -13.30
C PHE A 214 -2.97 8.79 -11.96
N LYS A 215 -2.29 9.21 -10.89
CA LYS A 215 -2.94 9.56 -9.61
C LYS A 215 -3.94 10.69 -9.81
N LYS A 216 -3.60 11.72 -10.58
CA LYS A 216 -4.52 12.83 -10.86
C LYS A 216 -5.74 12.38 -11.67
N ARG A 217 -5.55 11.57 -12.71
CA ARG A 217 -6.64 10.95 -13.48
C ARG A 217 -7.54 10.09 -12.63
N TYR A 218 -6.94 9.25 -11.78
CA TYR A 218 -7.66 8.41 -10.84
C TYR A 218 -8.57 9.25 -9.93
N GLN A 219 -8.04 10.31 -9.32
CA GLN A 219 -8.82 11.21 -8.47
C GLN A 219 -9.99 11.86 -9.21
N GLN A 220 -9.83 12.21 -10.49
CA GLN A 220 -10.91 12.83 -11.27
C GLN A 220 -12.01 11.85 -11.63
N ILE A 221 -11.64 10.64 -12.06
CA ILE A 221 -12.60 9.59 -12.36
C ILE A 221 -13.35 9.19 -11.08
N ASP A 222 -12.67 9.15 -9.94
CA ASP A 222 -13.29 8.89 -8.64
C ASP A 222 -14.32 9.97 -8.27
N GLN A 223 -13.98 11.25 -8.47
CA GLN A 223 -14.92 12.37 -8.29
C GLN A 223 -16.11 12.30 -9.26
N GLU A 224 -15.88 11.98 -10.53
CA GLU A 224 -16.92 11.79 -11.53
C GLU A 224 -17.87 10.66 -11.15
N LEU A 225 -17.32 9.52 -10.75
CA LEU A 225 -18.07 8.36 -10.31
C LEU A 225 -18.92 8.70 -9.07
N GLN A 226 -18.38 9.45 -8.11
CA GLN A 226 -19.15 9.89 -6.94
C GLN A 226 -20.33 10.79 -7.34
N GLN A 227 -20.10 11.76 -8.22
CA GLN A 227 -21.17 12.65 -8.68
C GLN A 227 -22.25 11.87 -9.47
N LEU A 228 -21.86 10.90 -10.30
CA LEU A 228 -22.78 10.07 -11.09
C LEU A 228 -23.65 9.21 -10.17
N ARG A 229 -23.05 8.58 -9.16
CA ARG A 229 -23.77 7.78 -8.17
C ARG A 229 -24.73 8.61 -7.33
N ASN A 230 -24.31 9.80 -6.89
CA ASN A 230 -25.19 10.73 -6.19
C ASN A 230 -26.39 11.13 -7.05
N HIS A 231 -26.18 11.40 -8.34
CA HIS A 231 -27.26 11.74 -9.26
C HIS A 231 -28.22 10.56 -9.48
N LEU A 232 -27.69 9.35 -9.65
CA LEU A 232 -28.49 8.11 -9.77
C LEU A 232 -29.34 7.87 -8.52
N ASN A 233 -28.73 7.99 -7.34
CA ASN A 233 -29.41 7.81 -6.06
C ASN A 233 -30.53 8.85 -5.88
N PHE A 234 -30.27 10.10 -6.23
CA PHE A 234 -31.26 11.17 -6.18
C PHE A 234 -32.45 10.91 -7.12
N GLN A 235 -32.20 10.49 -8.37
CA GLN A 235 -33.27 10.16 -9.32
C GLN A 235 -34.12 8.97 -8.84
N ARG A 236 -33.49 7.91 -8.31
CA ARG A 236 -34.20 6.76 -7.73
C ARG A 236 -35.07 7.16 -6.54
N GLN A 237 -34.55 8.02 -5.66
CA GLN A 237 -35.29 8.56 -4.52
C GLN A 237 -36.49 9.41 -4.97
N GLN A 238 -36.30 10.30 -5.94
CA GLN A 238 -37.40 11.11 -6.47
C GLN A 238 -38.50 10.24 -7.07
N LYS A 239 -38.14 9.22 -7.86
CA LYS A 239 -39.11 8.29 -8.46
C LYS A 239 -39.94 7.58 -7.37
N ALA A 240 -39.28 7.08 -6.33
CA ALA A 240 -39.95 6.44 -5.20
C ALA A 240 -40.88 7.40 -4.43
N GLN A 241 -40.46 8.65 -4.20
CA GLN A 241 -41.28 9.65 -3.52
C GLN A 241 -42.49 10.10 -4.35
N LEU A 242 -42.33 10.25 -5.66
CA LEU A 242 -43.44 10.60 -6.56
C LEU A 242 -44.50 9.50 -6.60
N ALA A 243 -44.09 8.23 -6.65
CA ALA A 243 -45.00 7.10 -6.55
C ALA A 243 -45.79 7.12 -5.22
N LEU A 244 -45.12 7.40 -4.10
CA LEU A 244 -45.80 7.51 -2.80
C LEU A 244 -46.74 8.71 -2.71
N LYS A 245 -46.32 9.90 -3.16
CA LYS A 245 -47.18 11.08 -3.18
C LYS A 245 -48.42 10.87 -4.03
N HIS A 246 -48.27 10.22 -5.18
CA HIS A 246 -49.40 9.87 -6.04
C HIS A 246 -50.41 8.99 -5.30
N THR A 247 -49.93 7.94 -4.64
CA THR A 247 -50.81 7.06 -3.83
C THR A 247 -51.41 7.75 -2.60
N GLU A 248 -50.70 8.69 -1.97
CA GLU A 248 -51.22 9.51 -0.87
C GLU A 248 -52.30 10.50 -1.34
N MET A 249 -52.14 11.11 -2.51
CA MET A 249 -53.15 12.01 -3.09
C MET A 249 -54.43 11.24 -3.43
N LEU A 250 -54.31 10.07 -4.05
CA LEU A 250 -55.46 9.18 -4.32
C LEU A 250 -56.15 8.78 -3.01
N ALA A 251 -55.38 8.47 -1.97
CA ALA A 251 -55.91 8.13 -0.66
C ALA A 251 -56.59 9.32 0.05
N ALA A 252 -56.13 10.55 -0.17
CA ALA A 252 -56.71 11.76 0.42
C ALA A 252 -57.99 12.26 -0.28
N GLN A 253 -58.24 11.83 -1.52
CA GLN A 253 -59.45 12.19 -2.27
C GLN A 253 -60.66 11.29 -1.95
N GLY A 254 -60.43 10.11 -1.37
CA GLY A 254 -61.48 9.20 -0.93
C GLY A 254 -62.02 9.51 0.48
N GLU A 255 -63.19 8.98 0.83
CA GLU A 255 -63.70 8.94 2.21
C GLU A 255 -62.77 8.15 3.15
N GLU A 256 -63.00 8.25 4.47
CA GLU A 256 -62.18 7.69 5.55
C GLU A 256 -61.56 6.30 5.20
N LEU A 257 -60.23 6.24 5.11
CA LEU A 257 -59.52 5.04 4.68
C LEU A 257 -59.68 3.91 5.73
N PRO A 258 -60.03 2.68 5.29
CA PRO A 258 -60.00 1.50 6.15
C PRO A 258 -58.65 1.30 6.82
N LYS A 259 -58.66 0.81 8.08
CA LYS A 259 -57.45 0.52 8.86
C LYS A 259 -56.44 -0.34 8.09
N PHE A 260 -56.92 -1.31 7.31
CA PHE A 260 -56.10 -2.13 6.40
C PHE A 260 -55.26 -1.29 5.43
N LEU A 261 -55.88 -0.39 4.66
CA LEU A 261 -55.18 0.45 3.68
C LEU A 261 -54.20 1.41 4.34
N THR A 262 -54.55 1.97 5.50
CA THR A 262 -53.62 2.82 6.26
C THR A 262 -52.37 2.04 6.70
N ALA A 263 -52.50 0.77 7.10
CA ALA A 263 -51.37 -0.08 7.45
C ALA A 263 -50.49 -0.41 6.22
N GLN A 264 -51.10 -0.67 5.06
CA GLN A 264 -50.37 -0.90 3.81
C GLN A 264 -49.56 0.34 3.37
N LEU A 265 -50.14 1.53 3.53
CA LEU A 265 -49.48 2.80 3.22
C LEU A 265 -48.31 3.08 4.20
N GLN A 266 -48.49 2.82 5.50
CA GLN A 266 -47.41 2.93 6.49
C GLN A 266 -46.25 1.98 6.17
N LEU A 267 -46.55 0.76 5.70
CA LEU A 267 -45.53 -0.20 5.29
C LEU A 267 -44.73 0.33 4.10
N ASN A 268 -45.39 0.90 3.09
CA ASN A 268 -44.71 1.50 1.94
C ASN A 268 -43.85 2.71 2.34
N ARG A 269 -44.32 3.54 3.29
CA ARG A 269 -43.51 4.62 3.89
C ARG A 269 -42.25 4.10 4.57
N LYS A 270 -42.35 3.02 5.35
CA LYS A 270 -41.19 2.37 5.99
C LYS A 270 -40.20 1.83 4.95
N LEU A 271 -40.68 1.18 3.89
CA LEU A 271 -39.81 0.69 2.81
C LEU A 271 -39.08 1.85 2.10
N SER A 272 -39.76 2.96 1.84
CA SER A 272 -39.13 4.15 1.27
C SER A 272 -38.09 4.79 2.19
N GLN A 273 -38.37 4.86 3.49
CA GLN A 273 -37.37 5.27 4.48
C GLN A 273 -36.16 4.35 4.44
N ARG A 274 -36.36 3.03 4.34
CA ARG A 274 -35.26 2.06 4.24
C ARG A 274 -34.43 2.24 2.97
N LEU A 275 -35.07 2.47 1.83
CA LEU A 275 -34.40 2.77 0.57
C LEU A 275 -33.52 4.03 0.70
N ASN A 276 -34.02 5.06 1.39
CA ASN A 276 -33.25 6.28 1.66
C ASN A 276 -32.05 6.01 2.58
N GLU A 277 -32.26 5.30 3.69
CA GLU A 277 -31.18 4.90 4.61
C GLU A 277 -30.08 4.11 3.90
N GLN A 278 -30.47 3.20 3.00
CA GLN A 278 -29.54 2.41 2.20
C GLN A 278 -28.68 3.30 1.30
N ALA A 279 -29.26 4.29 0.64
CA ALA A 279 -28.49 5.23 -0.20
C ALA A 279 -27.43 5.98 0.62
N TYR A 280 -27.76 6.44 1.84
CA TYR A 280 -26.78 7.07 2.73
C TYR A 280 -25.66 6.09 3.16
N ARG A 281 -25.99 4.83 3.43
CA ARG A 281 -24.99 3.80 3.79
C ARG A 281 -24.03 3.48 2.66
N ILE A 282 -24.52 3.38 1.43
CA ILE A 282 -23.67 3.16 0.26
C ILE A 282 -22.65 4.30 0.15
N ASN A 283 -23.08 5.56 0.31
CA ASN A 283 -22.18 6.71 0.29
C ASN A 283 -21.11 6.66 1.40
N ASP A 284 -21.48 6.20 2.60
CA ASP A 284 -20.53 6.02 3.71
C ASP A 284 -19.52 4.89 3.44
N ILE A 285 -19.97 3.75 2.91
CA ILE A 285 -19.10 2.62 2.52
C ILE A 285 -18.08 3.08 1.46
N GLU A 286 -18.54 3.85 0.47
CA GLU A 286 -17.66 4.43 -0.55
C GLU A 286 -16.66 5.42 0.03
N GLN A 287 -17.08 6.27 0.97
CA GLN A 287 -16.18 7.20 1.64
C GLN A 287 -15.10 6.45 2.41
N ARG A 288 -15.47 5.41 3.14
CA ARG A 288 -14.52 4.51 3.82
C ARG A 288 -13.57 3.86 2.83
N GLN A 289 -14.06 3.34 1.71
CA GLN A 289 -13.24 2.77 0.65
C GLN A 289 -12.22 3.76 0.08
N ARG A 290 -12.62 5.02 -0.16
CA ARG A 290 -11.73 6.09 -0.63
C ARG A 290 -10.67 6.41 0.40
N GLN A 291 -11.04 6.50 1.67
CA GLN A 291 -10.10 6.70 2.77
C GLN A 291 -9.08 5.56 2.81
N THR A 292 -9.51 4.30 2.80
CA THR A 292 -8.62 3.14 2.75
C THR A 292 -7.70 3.18 1.53
N SER A 293 -8.20 3.57 0.36
CA SER A 293 -7.39 3.68 -0.85
C SER A 293 -6.32 4.79 -0.75
N SER A 294 -6.69 5.93 -0.15
CA SER A 294 -5.75 7.03 0.15
C SER A 294 -4.70 6.60 1.18
N ASP A 295 -5.12 5.85 2.20
CA ASP A 295 -4.26 5.30 3.23
C ASP A 295 -3.23 4.34 2.61
N ILE A 296 -3.65 3.44 1.71
CA ILE A 296 -2.74 2.55 0.95
C ILE A 296 -1.69 3.36 0.18
N LEU A 297 -2.10 4.43 -0.51
CA LEU A 297 -1.16 5.27 -1.25
C LEU A 297 -0.16 5.97 -0.31
N THR A 298 -0.61 6.44 0.84
CA THR A 298 0.22 7.10 1.85
C THR A 298 1.25 6.13 2.44
N VAL A 299 0.81 4.93 2.82
CA VAL A 299 1.65 3.83 3.29
C VAL A 299 2.69 3.46 2.23
N ARG A 300 2.27 3.23 0.98
CA ARG A 300 3.21 2.88 -0.10
C ARG A 300 4.22 3.98 -0.39
N GLN A 301 3.81 5.25 -0.29
CA GLN A 301 4.72 6.38 -0.43
C GLN A 301 5.73 6.41 0.71
N ALA A 302 5.29 6.23 1.96
CA ALA A 302 6.17 6.14 3.12
C ALA A 302 7.18 4.99 2.99
N LEU A 303 6.73 3.83 2.51
CA LEU A 303 7.60 2.68 2.21
C LEU A 303 8.64 3.02 1.13
N GLY A 304 8.23 3.70 0.06
CA GLY A 304 9.14 4.18 -0.99
C GLY A 304 10.20 5.11 -0.41
N THR A 305 9.80 6.11 0.37
CA THR A 305 10.73 7.04 1.03
C THR A 305 11.66 6.33 2.01
N ILE A 306 11.18 5.37 2.79
CA ILE A 306 12.04 4.61 3.71
C ILE A 306 13.10 3.84 2.92
N ARG A 307 12.74 3.18 1.81
CA ARG A 307 13.69 2.42 0.99
C ARG A 307 14.74 3.32 0.31
N GLU A 308 14.31 4.43 -0.29
CA GLU A 308 15.21 5.38 -0.95
C GLU A 308 16.15 6.04 0.06
N GLN A 309 15.62 6.47 1.20
CA GLN A 309 16.39 7.18 2.22
C GLN A 309 17.22 6.22 3.09
N ALA A 310 16.88 4.92 3.15
CA ALA A 310 17.60 3.92 3.92
C ALA A 310 19.09 3.82 3.59
N GLN A 311 19.46 4.08 2.33
CA GLN A 311 20.85 4.10 1.91
C GLN A 311 21.67 5.22 2.61
N TRP A 312 21.02 6.32 2.99
CA TRP A 312 21.65 7.50 3.58
C TRP A 312 21.51 7.55 5.11
N LEU A 313 20.71 6.65 5.69
CA LEU A 313 20.42 6.61 7.13
C LEU A 313 21.65 6.30 8.00
N SER A 314 22.66 5.64 7.47
CA SER A 314 23.91 5.37 8.18
C SER A 314 24.73 6.63 8.50
N GLY A 315 24.47 7.75 7.79
CA GLY A 315 25.23 8.98 7.90
C GLY A 315 24.59 10.09 8.75
N SER A 316 23.31 9.99 9.13
CA SER A 316 22.64 11.06 9.89
C SER A 316 21.53 10.55 10.80
N THR A 317 21.58 10.92 12.09
CA THR A 317 20.56 10.60 13.10
C THR A 317 19.26 11.37 12.86
N THR A 318 19.35 12.59 12.34
CA THR A 318 18.20 13.47 12.03
C THR A 318 17.28 12.93 10.93
N LEU A 319 17.82 12.21 9.93
CA LEU A 319 16.99 11.53 8.92
C LEU A 319 16.21 10.36 9.52
N GLY A 320 16.82 9.65 10.48
CA GLY A 320 16.14 8.58 11.23
C GLY A 320 14.96 9.10 12.04
N GLU A 321 15.13 10.25 12.71
CA GLU A 321 14.05 10.91 13.45
C GLU A 321 12.91 11.36 12.54
N ALA A 322 13.23 12.01 11.41
CA ALA A 322 12.22 12.46 10.44
C ALA A 322 11.42 11.28 9.82
N LEU A 323 12.08 10.17 9.48
CA LEU A 323 11.42 8.97 8.96
C LEU A 323 10.54 8.29 10.03
N ARG A 324 10.97 8.27 11.30
CA ARG A 324 10.14 7.77 12.41
C ARG A 324 8.95 8.68 12.68
N ALA A 325 9.12 10.01 12.64
CA ALA A 325 8.02 10.96 12.74
C ALA A 325 6.96 10.72 11.64
N GLN A 326 7.40 10.45 10.41
CA GLN A 326 6.50 10.07 9.32
C GLN A 326 5.83 8.71 9.56
N LEU A 327 6.50 7.76 10.22
CA LEU A 327 5.95 6.46 10.60
C LEU A 327 4.84 6.58 11.67
N TYR A 328 4.95 7.53 12.60
CA TYR A 328 3.92 7.80 13.61
C TYR A 328 2.59 8.30 13.01
N HIS A 329 2.62 8.85 11.79
CA HIS A 329 1.42 9.32 11.08
C HIS A 329 0.75 8.24 10.23
N LEU A 330 1.23 6.99 10.28
CA LEU A 330 0.59 5.90 9.54
C LEU A 330 -0.79 5.56 10.13
N PRO A 331 -1.77 5.22 9.26
CA PRO A 331 -3.09 4.80 9.70
C PRO A 331 -3.01 3.50 10.49
N GLU A 332 -3.93 3.34 11.45
CA GLU A 332 -4.04 2.12 12.24
C GLU A 332 -4.46 0.92 11.38
N ILE A 333 -4.03 -0.28 11.79
CA ILE A 333 -4.38 -1.53 11.11
C ILE A 333 -5.90 -1.74 11.21
N PRO A 334 -6.63 -1.87 10.07
CA PRO A 334 -8.07 -2.05 10.08
C PRO A 334 -8.50 -3.40 10.66
N LYS A 335 -9.67 -3.46 11.30
CA LYS A 335 -10.25 -4.69 11.87
C LYS A 335 -11.21 -5.38 10.89
N ASN A 336 -10.69 -6.22 10.00
CA ASN A 336 -11.47 -6.84 8.89
C ASN A 336 -12.66 -7.71 9.32
N GLN A 337 -12.63 -8.32 10.52
CA GLN A 337 -13.70 -9.20 11.02
C GLN A 337 -15.07 -8.51 11.17
N GLN A 338 -15.11 -7.18 11.24
CA GLN A 338 -16.36 -6.42 11.32
C GLN A 338 -17.09 -6.39 9.97
N ILE A 339 -16.35 -6.31 8.85
CA ILE A 339 -16.91 -6.22 7.50
C ILE A 339 -17.59 -7.54 7.10
N ASP A 340 -16.98 -8.68 7.45
CA ASP A 340 -17.57 -10.00 7.17
C ASP A 340 -18.94 -10.18 7.83
N ARG A 341 -19.06 -9.74 9.09
CA ARG A 341 -20.34 -9.76 9.82
C ARG A 341 -21.36 -8.84 9.19
N GLU A 342 -20.95 -7.65 8.75
CA GLU A 342 -21.82 -6.73 8.03
C GLU A 342 -22.34 -7.36 6.73
N ILE A 343 -21.49 -7.99 5.92
CA ILE A 343 -21.90 -8.67 4.67
C ILE A 343 -22.94 -9.76 4.95
N ILE A 344 -22.72 -10.59 5.98
CA ILE A 344 -23.66 -11.66 6.35
C ILE A 344 -25.01 -11.07 6.77
N ASN A 345 -25.01 -10.05 7.63
CA ASN A 345 -26.23 -9.38 8.07
C ASN A 345 -27.00 -8.78 6.88
N LYS A 346 -26.31 -8.18 5.90
CA LYS A 346 -26.93 -7.64 4.69
C LYS A 346 -27.54 -8.71 3.79
N ARG A 347 -26.92 -9.89 3.71
CA ARG A 347 -27.52 -11.04 3.00
C ARG A 347 -28.79 -11.54 3.68
N VAL A 348 -28.83 -11.53 5.01
CA VAL A 348 -30.04 -11.88 5.78
C VAL A 348 -31.14 -10.85 5.54
N ASP A 349 -30.84 -9.55 5.63
CA ASP A 349 -31.79 -8.48 5.32
C ASP A 349 -32.34 -8.63 3.88
N ARG A 350 -31.47 -8.87 2.90
CA ARG A 350 -31.86 -9.10 1.50
C ARG A 350 -32.83 -10.27 1.37
N LEU A 351 -32.57 -11.38 2.08
CA LEU A 351 -33.46 -12.53 2.09
C LEU A 351 -34.84 -12.17 2.64
N GLN A 352 -34.91 -11.41 3.73
CA GLN A 352 -36.19 -10.95 4.29
C GLN A 352 -37.03 -10.13 3.30
N TYR A 353 -36.40 -9.22 2.55
CA TYR A 353 -37.11 -8.43 1.52
C TYR A 353 -37.47 -9.26 0.29
N GLN A 354 -36.66 -10.26 -0.05
CA GLN A 354 -36.97 -11.23 -1.10
C GLN A 354 -38.19 -12.09 -0.71
N ASP A 355 -38.22 -12.60 0.52
CA ASP A 355 -39.38 -13.34 1.06
C ASP A 355 -40.64 -12.45 1.06
N MET A 356 -40.49 -11.16 1.40
CA MET A 356 -41.59 -10.19 1.37
C MET A 356 -42.11 -9.97 -0.06
N LEU A 357 -41.24 -9.93 -1.06
CA LEU A 357 -41.61 -9.82 -2.47
C LEU A 357 -42.33 -11.09 -2.96
N GLU A 358 -41.79 -12.27 -2.63
CA GLU A 358 -42.37 -13.56 -3.01
C GLU A 358 -43.76 -13.79 -2.38
N ASN A 359 -43.95 -13.33 -1.14
CA ASN A 359 -45.25 -13.36 -0.46
C ASN A 359 -46.31 -12.43 -1.11
N LEU A 360 -45.90 -11.42 -1.89
CA LEU A 360 -46.84 -10.60 -2.67
C LEU A 360 -47.35 -11.33 -3.92
N ASP A 361 -46.56 -12.25 -4.47
CA ASP A 361 -46.88 -12.99 -5.70
C ASP A 361 -47.54 -14.35 -5.42
N SER A 362 -47.34 -14.93 -4.23
CA SER A 362 -47.80 -16.28 -3.86
C SER A 362 -49.18 -16.31 -3.19
N ASN A 363 -50.07 -17.25 -3.55
CA ASN A 363 -51.35 -17.50 -2.85
C ASN A 363 -51.17 -18.22 -1.50
N ASN A 364 -50.49 -17.61 -0.52
CA ASN A 364 -50.26 -18.17 0.82
C ASN A 364 -51.46 -17.94 1.76
N LYS A 365 -51.57 -18.71 2.86
CA LYS A 365 -52.67 -18.58 3.86
C LYS A 365 -52.81 -17.18 4.47
N GLU A 366 -51.69 -16.45 4.59
CA GLU A 366 -51.70 -15.05 5.04
C GLU A 366 -52.39 -14.11 4.02
N ASN A 367 -52.50 -14.54 2.76
CA ASN A 367 -53.28 -13.87 1.73
C ASN A 367 -54.76 -14.24 1.80
N GLU A 368 -55.18 -15.32 2.47
CA GLU A 368 -56.62 -15.66 2.62
C GLU A 368 -57.33 -14.66 3.55
N GLU A 369 -56.69 -14.29 4.66
CA GLU A 369 -57.19 -13.23 5.58
C GLU A 369 -57.19 -11.86 4.91
N LYS A 370 -56.11 -11.52 4.18
CA LYS A 370 -56.05 -10.28 3.39
C LYS A 370 -57.06 -10.28 2.24
N GLN A 371 -57.34 -11.42 1.60
CA GLN A 371 -58.34 -11.57 0.54
C GLN A 371 -59.77 -11.35 1.06
N ALA A 372 -60.06 -11.71 2.31
CA ALA A 372 -61.34 -11.41 2.94
C ALA A 372 -61.54 -9.90 3.12
N GLU A 373 -60.50 -9.17 3.53
CA GLU A 373 -60.53 -7.71 3.63
C GLU A 373 -60.56 -7.03 2.25
N ILE A 374 -59.84 -7.56 1.24
CA ILE A 374 -59.84 -7.05 -0.14
C ILE A 374 -61.22 -7.14 -0.79
N LYS A 375 -61.98 -8.21 -0.53
CA LYS A 375 -63.35 -8.38 -1.05
C LYS A 375 -64.35 -7.36 -0.52
N ASN A 376 -64.04 -6.73 0.62
CA ASN A 376 -64.87 -5.73 1.27
C ASN A 376 -64.53 -4.28 0.84
N LEU A 377 -63.57 -4.09 -0.07
CA LEU A 377 -63.16 -2.78 -0.56
C LEU A 377 -64.10 -2.25 -1.66
N THR A 378 -64.33 -0.94 -1.66
CA THR A 378 -65.01 -0.25 -2.77
C THR A 378 -64.13 -0.24 -4.04
N PRO A 379 -64.70 -0.06 -5.25
CA PRO A 379 -63.91 -0.02 -6.49
C PRO A 379 -62.82 1.08 -6.52
N GLU A 380 -63.03 2.19 -5.82
CA GLU A 380 -62.02 3.24 -5.66
C GLU A 380 -60.89 2.80 -4.70
N GLN A 381 -61.25 2.12 -3.61
CA GLN A 381 -60.30 1.55 -2.66
C GLN A 381 -59.46 0.41 -3.27
N THR A 382 -60.03 -0.38 -4.18
CA THR A 382 -59.27 -1.42 -4.90
C THR A 382 -58.21 -0.81 -5.82
N GLN A 383 -58.51 0.30 -6.50
CA GLN A 383 -57.51 1.00 -7.33
C GLN A 383 -56.37 1.57 -6.48
N ILE A 384 -56.68 2.12 -5.31
CA ILE A 384 -55.68 2.58 -4.34
C ILE A 384 -54.81 1.40 -3.88
N TYR A 385 -55.42 0.27 -3.53
CA TYR A 385 -54.70 -0.94 -3.13
C TYR A 385 -53.75 -1.43 -4.23
N ASP A 386 -54.21 -1.55 -5.47
CA ASP A 386 -53.40 -2.00 -6.60
C ASP A 386 -52.20 -1.08 -6.83
N SER A 387 -52.41 0.23 -6.75
CA SER A 387 -51.32 1.22 -6.84
C SER A 387 -50.31 1.10 -5.69
N LEU A 388 -50.76 0.78 -4.47
CA LEU A 388 -49.90 0.55 -3.31
C LEU A 388 -49.08 -0.74 -3.46
N ILE A 389 -49.66 -1.80 -4.01
CA ILE A 389 -48.94 -3.06 -4.29
C ILE A 389 -47.92 -2.86 -5.41
N GLN A 390 -48.26 -2.16 -6.49
CA GLN A 390 -47.32 -1.83 -7.55
C GLN A 390 -46.14 -1.01 -7.01
N THR A 391 -46.43 0.03 -6.22
CA THR A 391 -45.40 0.84 -5.55
C THR A 391 -44.53 -0.02 -4.64
N ARG A 392 -45.14 -0.97 -3.90
CA ARG A 392 -44.40 -1.88 -3.03
C ARG A 392 -43.45 -2.79 -3.81
N LYS A 393 -43.90 -3.36 -4.93
CA LYS A 393 -43.06 -4.21 -5.79
C LYS A 393 -41.86 -3.42 -6.31
N GLU A 394 -42.06 -2.19 -6.75
CA GLU A 394 -40.99 -1.30 -7.21
C GLU A 394 -40.02 -0.93 -6.08
N LEU A 395 -40.52 -0.62 -4.88
CA LEU A 395 -39.70 -0.33 -3.70
C LEU A 395 -38.89 -1.55 -3.27
N LEU A 396 -39.51 -2.73 -3.14
CA LEU A 396 -38.83 -3.96 -2.77
C LEU A 396 -37.78 -4.37 -3.81
N SER A 397 -38.11 -4.29 -5.09
CA SER A 397 -37.15 -4.56 -6.18
C SER A 397 -35.96 -3.61 -6.12
N SER A 398 -36.21 -2.32 -5.88
CA SER A 398 -35.16 -1.31 -5.74
C SER A 398 -34.29 -1.55 -4.50
N ILE A 399 -34.88 -1.95 -3.37
CA ILE A 399 -34.18 -2.27 -2.13
C ILE A 399 -33.31 -3.52 -2.32
N ILE A 400 -33.84 -4.59 -2.92
CA ILE A 400 -33.12 -5.84 -3.16
C ILE A 400 -31.90 -5.58 -4.07
N SER A 401 -32.12 -4.87 -5.19
CA SER A 401 -31.02 -4.47 -6.08
C SER A 401 -30.01 -3.55 -5.37
N GLY A 402 -30.48 -2.66 -4.51
CA GLY A 402 -29.63 -1.84 -3.65
C GLY A 402 -28.77 -2.66 -2.69
N TYR A 403 -29.31 -3.74 -2.12
CA TYR A 403 -28.57 -4.65 -1.23
C TYR A 403 -27.52 -5.46 -2.00
N ASP A 404 -27.83 -5.91 -3.22
CA ASP A 404 -26.84 -6.56 -4.09
C ASP A 404 -25.67 -5.62 -4.39
N SER A 405 -25.97 -4.35 -4.68
CA SER A 405 -24.94 -3.31 -4.86
C SER A 405 -24.17 -3.04 -3.56
N GLU A 406 -24.85 -2.93 -2.41
CA GLU A 406 -24.23 -2.68 -1.10
C GLU A 406 -23.26 -3.82 -0.72
N ILE A 407 -23.65 -5.08 -0.97
CA ILE A 407 -22.80 -6.26 -0.72
C ILE A 407 -21.56 -6.23 -1.61
N LEU A 408 -21.70 -5.90 -2.89
CA LEU A 408 -20.56 -5.78 -3.81
C LEU A 408 -19.63 -4.63 -3.39
N GLU A 409 -20.19 -3.47 -3.04
CA GLU A 409 -19.42 -2.32 -2.58
C GLU A 409 -18.74 -2.59 -1.23
N LEU A 410 -19.33 -3.36 -0.30
CA LEU A 410 -18.69 -3.80 0.95
C LEU A 410 -17.52 -4.77 0.74
N THR A 411 -17.50 -5.50 -0.37
CA THR A 411 -16.41 -6.44 -0.66
C THR A 411 -15.13 -5.72 -1.10
N LYS A 412 -15.25 -4.54 -1.73
CA LYS A 412 -14.08 -3.73 -2.15
C LYS A 412 -13.22 -3.23 -0.98
N PRO A 413 -13.76 -2.57 0.06
CA PRO A 413 -12.98 -2.14 1.21
C PRO A 413 -12.43 -3.31 1.99
N TYR A 414 -13.06 -4.49 1.99
CA TYR A 414 -12.46 -5.69 2.58
C TYR A 414 -11.12 -6.06 1.92
N VAL A 415 -11.09 -6.11 0.59
CA VAL A 415 -9.86 -6.36 -0.17
C VAL A 415 -8.85 -5.24 0.04
N ALA A 416 -9.29 -3.98 0.00
CA ALA A 416 -8.42 -2.82 0.24
C ALA A 416 -7.84 -2.82 1.66
N ALA A 417 -8.63 -3.18 2.68
CA ALA A 417 -8.17 -3.25 4.07
C ALA A 417 -7.14 -4.37 4.26
N THR A 418 -7.29 -5.49 3.54
CA THR A 418 -6.28 -6.55 3.49
C THR A 418 -4.99 -6.03 2.84
N GLN A 419 -5.08 -5.36 1.69
CA GLN A 419 -3.91 -4.74 1.03
C GLN A 419 -3.23 -3.67 1.88
N LEU A 420 -4.00 -2.90 2.64
CA LEU A 420 -3.48 -1.94 3.61
C LEU A 420 -2.71 -2.64 4.73
N THR A 421 -3.27 -3.74 5.24
CA THR A 421 -2.62 -4.58 6.26
C THR A 421 -1.30 -5.15 5.74
N ASP A 422 -1.27 -5.66 4.51
CA ASP A 422 -0.05 -6.15 3.87
C ASP A 422 0.99 -5.03 3.72
N ALA A 423 0.57 -3.85 3.23
CA ALA A 423 1.47 -2.71 3.05
C ALA A 423 2.01 -2.16 4.38
N LEU A 424 1.20 -2.14 5.44
CA LEU A 424 1.65 -1.78 6.79
C LEU A 424 2.64 -2.82 7.36
N THR A 425 2.43 -4.10 7.05
CA THR A 425 3.35 -5.18 7.42
C THR A 425 4.69 -5.02 6.68
N ASP A 426 4.66 -4.70 5.38
CA ASP A 426 5.87 -4.42 4.60
C ASP A 426 6.66 -3.22 5.14
N ILE A 427 5.98 -2.16 5.59
CA ILE A 427 6.65 -1.03 6.24
C ILE A 427 7.30 -1.46 7.55
N LYS A 428 6.58 -2.24 8.37
CA LYS A 428 7.12 -2.73 9.64
C LYS A 428 8.39 -3.55 9.40
N ASP A 429 8.36 -4.44 8.42
CA ASP A 429 9.52 -5.24 8.03
C ASP A 429 10.67 -4.38 7.48
N ALA A 430 10.37 -3.40 6.62
CA ALA A 430 11.36 -2.45 6.11
C ALA A 430 11.98 -1.59 7.24
N THR A 431 11.17 -1.15 8.19
CA THR A 431 11.61 -0.39 9.36
C THR A 431 12.52 -1.25 10.24
N HIS A 432 12.14 -2.49 10.51
CA HIS A 432 13.00 -3.45 11.22
C HIS A 432 14.30 -3.73 10.46
N ARG A 433 14.27 -3.82 9.13
CA ARG A 433 15.48 -4.11 8.34
C ARG A 433 16.44 -2.91 8.27
N TYR A 434 15.93 -1.71 8.04
CA TYR A 434 16.75 -0.53 7.73
C TYR A 434 16.91 0.44 8.91
N MET A 435 15.93 0.54 9.82
CA MET A 435 15.96 1.48 10.96
C MET A 435 16.30 0.85 12.30
N PHE A 436 16.46 -0.48 12.39
CA PHE A 436 16.76 -1.14 13.67
C PHE A 436 18.09 -0.68 14.29
N TRP A 437 19.10 -0.40 13.46
CA TRP A 437 20.43 0.00 13.92
C TRP A 437 20.62 1.51 14.10
N ILE A 438 19.57 2.32 13.88
CA ILE A 438 19.66 3.78 13.99
C ILE A 438 19.42 4.19 15.45
N ALA A 439 20.40 4.89 16.02
CA ALA A 439 20.32 5.42 17.38
C ALA A 439 19.06 6.27 17.56
N ASP A 440 18.32 6.01 18.64
CA ASP A 440 17.07 6.70 18.98
C ASP A 440 17.30 8.04 19.72
N THR A 441 18.56 8.37 19.98
CA THR A 441 18.95 9.56 20.73
C THR A 441 20.15 10.21 20.09
N ASP A 442 20.16 11.54 20.07
CA ASP A 442 21.33 12.31 19.65
C ASP A 442 22.55 11.93 20.49
N PRO A 443 23.77 11.91 19.90
CA PRO A 443 24.98 11.73 20.67
C PRO A 443 25.02 12.80 21.77
N ILE A 444 25.30 12.38 23.01
CA ILE A 444 25.34 13.25 24.19
C ILE A 444 26.25 14.45 23.89
N SER A 445 25.64 15.60 23.62
CA SER A 445 26.38 16.83 23.34
C SER A 445 26.97 17.38 24.63
N LEU A 446 28.06 18.15 24.54
CA LEU A 446 28.69 18.79 25.70
C LEU A 446 27.73 19.73 26.46
N ASN A 447 26.60 20.10 25.86
CA ASN A 447 25.58 20.95 26.48
C ASN A 447 24.55 20.15 27.31
N TYR A 448 24.50 18.83 27.18
CA TYR A 448 23.56 17.96 27.92
C TYR A 448 23.54 18.17 29.44
N PRO A 449 24.67 18.29 30.17
CA PRO A 449 24.64 18.56 31.61
C PRO A 449 23.99 19.92 31.94
N ILE A 450 24.12 20.92 31.06
CA ILE A 450 23.51 22.24 31.25
C ILE A 450 21.98 22.14 31.08
N THR A 451 21.51 21.37 30.10
CA THR A 451 20.08 21.11 29.89
C THR A 451 19.47 20.36 31.07
N ILE A 452 20.15 19.32 31.58
CA ILE A 452 19.72 18.60 32.79
C ILE A 452 19.59 19.55 33.97
N VAL A 453 20.61 20.38 34.23
CA VAL A 453 20.56 21.34 35.35
C VAL A 453 19.41 22.32 35.15
N LYS A 454 19.20 22.84 33.94
CA LYS A 454 18.09 23.74 33.63
C LYS A 454 16.72 23.08 33.88
N ASP A 455 16.54 21.84 33.43
CA ASP A 455 15.30 21.09 33.64
C ASP A 455 15.11 20.68 35.10
N LEU A 456 16.18 20.35 35.82
CA LEU A 456 16.16 20.11 37.26
C LEU A 456 15.77 21.38 38.02
N THR A 457 16.33 22.53 37.65
CA THR A 457 15.96 23.82 38.26
C THR A 457 14.53 24.23 37.95
N ARG A 458 13.98 23.79 36.80
CA ARG A 458 12.57 23.98 36.45
C ARG A 458 11.65 23.07 37.26
N LEU A 459 12.05 21.82 37.51
CA LEU A 459 11.34 20.89 38.41
C LEU A 459 11.39 21.33 39.87
N LEU A 460 12.50 21.94 40.29
CA LEU A 460 12.72 22.54 41.60
C LEU A 460 12.24 24.00 41.69
N SER A 461 11.60 24.52 40.64
CA SER A 461 11.11 25.90 40.64
C SER A 461 9.98 26.08 41.65
N LEU A 462 9.86 27.28 42.21
CA LEU A 462 8.84 27.58 43.22
C LEU A 462 7.42 27.33 42.73
N ASP A 463 7.15 27.41 41.42
CA ASP A 463 5.83 27.15 40.84
C ASP A 463 5.48 25.66 40.86
N THR A 464 6.40 24.77 40.49
CA THR A 464 6.16 23.32 40.56
C THR A 464 6.11 22.84 42.01
N LEU A 465 6.95 23.39 42.88
CA LEU A 465 6.98 23.06 44.31
C LEU A 465 5.74 23.60 45.04
N SER A 466 5.24 24.78 44.65
CA SER A 466 3.98 25.31 45.18
C SER A 466 2.77 24.52 44.68
N GLN A 467 2.74 24.11 43.40
CA GLN A 467 1.73 23.21 42.85
C GLN A 467 1.73 21.84 43.53
N LEU A 468 2.90 21.25 43.80
CA LEU A 468 3.05 20.03 44.60
C LEU A 468 2.53 20.25 46.03
N SER A 469 2.89 21.36 46.67
CA SER A 469 2.40 21.69 48.01
C SER A 469 0.88 21.94 48.05
N GLY A 470 0.32 22.46 46.95
CA GLY A 470 -1.10 22.67 46.75
C GLY A 470 -1.85 21.35 46.55
N ALA A 471 -1.31 20.46 45.71
CA ALA A 471 -1.83 19.11 45.53
C ALA A 471 -1.79 18.30 46.83
N ILE A 472 -0.69 18.37 47.59
CA ILE A 472 -0.58 17.75 48.92
C ILE A 472 -1.64 18.30 49.87
N ARG A 473 -1.87 19.63 49.87
CA ARG A 473 -2.94 20.25 50.68
C ARG A 473 -4.34 19.76 50.28
N VAL A 474 -4.62 19.63 48.98
CA VAL A 474 -5.91 19.11 48.49
C VAL A 474 -6.09 17.65 48.87
N ILE A 475 -5.04 16.83 48.76
CA ILE A 475 -5.06 15.40 49.13
C ILE A 475 -5.27 15.18 50.63
N PHE A 476 -4.75 16.07 51.49
CA PHE A 476 -4.98 16.02 52.94
C PHE A 476 -6.31 16.63 53.38
N ALA A 477 -6.94 17.49 52.56
CA ALA A 477 -8.21 18.13 52.89
C ALA A 477 -9.44 17.25 52.61
N SER A 478 -9.38 16.33 51.66
CA SER A 478 -10.46 15.35 51.39
C SER A 478 -10.30 14.06 52.21
N GLN A 479 -11.34 13.66 52.95
CA GLN A 479 -11.32 12.48 53.82
C GLN A 479 -11.11 11.15 53.06
N ASP A 480 -11.63 11.03 51.83
CA ASP A 480 -11.52 9.81 51.04
C ASP A 480 -10.11 9.58 50.47
N SER A 481 -9.38 10.64 50.11
CA SER A 481 -8.01 10.54 49.56
C SER A 481 -6.95 10.22 50.61
N LEU A 482 -7.20 10.53 51.89
CA LEU A 482 -6.32 10.19 53.00
C LEU A 482 -6.18 8.68 53.19
N LEU A 483 -7.28 7.93 53.05
CA LEU A 483 -7.25 6.47 53.15
C LEU A 483 -6.46 5.84 52.00
N TYR A 484 -6.61 6.34 50.77
CA TYR A 484 -5.83 5.87 49.62
C TYR A 484 -4.34 6.22 49.75
N LEU A 485 -4.01 7.40 50.30
CA LEU A 485 -2.62 7.77 50.56
C LEU A 485 -1.99 6.90 51.65
N LEU A 486 -2.70 6.66 52.75
CA LEU A 486 -2.24 5.75 53.81
C LEU A 486 -2.10 4.31 53.29
N ALA A 487 -3.01 3.84 52.44
CA ALA A 487 -2.90 2.55 51.79
C ALA A 487 -1.68 2.47 50.86
N ALA A 488 -1.44 3.49 50.04
CA ALA A 488 -0.28 3.56 49.15
C ALA A 488 1.04 3.59 49.93
N VAL A 489 1.12 4.40 51.00
CA VAL A 489 2.29 4.48 51.88
C VAL A 489 2.50 3.15 52.62
N ALA A 490 1.44 2.52 53.12
CA ALA A 490 1.51 1.21 53.75
C ALA A 490 2.03 0.14 52.77
N ILE A 491 1.59 0.17 51.51
CA ILE A 491 2.07 -0.72 50.44
C ILE A 491 3.56 -0.49 50.15
N VAL A 492 4.01 0.77 50.08
CA VAL A 492 5.43 1.10 49.86
C VAL A 492 6.30 0.65 51.04
N ILE A 493 5.87 0.91 52.28
CA ILE A 493 6.58 0.47 53.50
C ILE A 493 6.62 -1.06 53.56
N PHE A 494 5.50 -1.72 53.25
CA PHE A 494 5.42 -3.17 53.18
C PHE A 494 6.34 -3.74 52.11
N SER A 495 6.42 -3.12 50.92
CA SER A 495 7.34 -3.50 49.85
C SER A 495 8.81 -3.39 50.28
N ILE A 496 9.22 -2.26 50.87
CA ILE A 496 10.61 -2.06 51.32
C ILE A 496 10.97 -3.08 52.41
N SER A 497 10.08 -3.27 53.41
CA SER A 497 10.28 -4.21 54.51
C SER A 497 10.37 -5.66 54.03
N THR A 498 9.47 -6.07 53.13
CA THR A 498 9.44 -7.44 52.59
C THR A 498 10.68 -7.77 51.78
N HIS A 499 11.19 -6.84 50.96
CA HIS A 499 12.46 -7.03 50.24
C HIS A 499 13.64 -7.21 51.20
N GLN A 500 13.74 -6.39 52.24
CA GLN A 500 14.80 -6.54 53.25
C GLN A 500 14.67 -7.85 54.02
N HIS A 501 13.45 -8.23 54.42
CA HIS A 501 13.19 -9.48 55.13
C HIS A 501 13.51 -10.71 54.27
N TYR A 502 13.15 -10.68 52.99
CA TYR A 502 13.43 -11.76 52.05
C TYR A 502 14.92 -11.93 51.78
N ASN A 503 15.66 -10.85 51.57
CA ASN A 503 17.11 -10.92 51.40
C ASN A 503 17.78 -11.52 52.66
N ASN A 504 17.34 -11.10 53.86
CA ASN A 504 17.79 -11.66 55.13
C ASN A 504 17.34 -13.12 55.35
N PHE A 505 16.21 -13.53 54.79
CA PHE A 505 15.73 -14.91 54.82
C PHE A 505 16.52 -15.80 53.85
N LEU A 506 16.80 -15.33 52.64
CA LEU A 506 17.62 -16.03 51.64
C LEU A 506 19.05 -16.25 52.16
N LEU A 507 19.66 -15.25 52.80
CA LEU A 507 20.97 -15.39 53.43
C LEU A 507 20.99 -16.45 54.53
N ARG A 508 19.91 -16.58 55.31
CA ARG A 508 19.79 -17.64 56.34
C ARG A 508 19.49 -19.01 55.74
N ALA A 509 18.65 -19.06 54.71
CA ALA A 509 18.28 -20.29 54.03
C ALA A 509 19.46 -20.90 53.26
N SER A 510 20.25 -20.08 52.57
CA SER A 510 21.42 -20.54 51.79
C SER A 510 22.47 -21.25 52.66
N THR A 511 22.65 -20.83 53.92
CA THR A 511 23.61 -21.47 54.85
C THR A 511 23.17 -22.85 55.37
N ARG A 512 21.89 -23.19 55.23
CA ARG A 512 21.27 -24.43 55.75
C ARG A 512 20.93 -25.43 54.65
N ILE A 513 20.73 -24.95 53.42
CA ILE A 513 20.49 -25.79 52.23
C ILE A 513 21.78 -26.53 51.88
N GLY A 514 21.69 -27.84 51.68
CA GLY A 514 22.86 -28.70 51.39
C GLY A 514 23.55 -29.33 52.61
N LYS A 515 23.05 -29.11 53.83
CA LYS A 515 23.51 -29.81 55.05
C LYS A 515 22.46 -30.84 55.48
N VAL A 516 22.81 -32.13 55.40
CA VAL A 516 21.91 -33.28 55.54
C VAL A 516 21.07 -33.30 56.84
N THR A 517 21.56 -32.70 57.92
CA THR A 517 20.85 -32.67 59.22
C THR A 517 19.98 -31.43 59.45
N GLN A 518 20.19 -30.36 58.67
CA GLN A 518 19.52 -29.06 58.86
C GLN A 518 18.62 -28.69 57.68
N ASP A 519 18.76 -29.40 56.57
CA ASP A 519 17.95 -29.19 55.38
C ASP A 519 16.52 -29.72 55.61
N ARG A 520 15.54 -28.86 55.35
CA ARG A 520 14.12 -29.19 55.48
C ARG A 520 13.41 -28.68 54.23
N PHE A 521 12.60 -29.53 53.62
CA PHE A 521 11.78 -29.17 52.45
C PHE A 521 10.86 -27.95 52.70
N ALA A 522 10.50 -27.67 53.95
CA ALA A 522 9.77 -26.46 54.32
C ALA A 522 10.56 -25.15 54.03
N LEU A 523 11.91 -25.18 54.00
CA LEU A 523 12.72 -24.02 53.66
C LEU A 523 12.62 -23.67 52.17
N THR A 524 12.69 -24.68 51.29
CA THR A 524 12.55 -24.49 49.84
C THR A 524 11.13 -24.05 49.46
N LEU A 525 10.12 -24.61 50.12
CA LEU A 525 8.73 -24.17 49.93
C LEU A 525 8.53 -22.70 50.37
N ARG A 526 9.10 -22.30 51.52
CA ARG A 526 9.04 -20.91 51.99
C ARG A 526 9.79 -19.96 51.07
N THR A 527 10.93 -20.36 50.49
CA THR A 527 11.64 -19.51 49.52
C THR A 527 10.83 -19.26 48.25
N VAL A 528 10.13 -20.28 47.74
CA VAL A 528 9.25 -20.14 46.56
C VAL A 528 8.04 -19.27 46.90
N PHE A 529 7.45 -19.45 48.08
CA PHE A 529 6.33 -18.62 48.53
C PHE A 529 6.73 -17.13 48.60
N TRP A 530 7.87 -16.82 49.24
CA TRP A 530 8.34 -15.43 49.32
C TRP A 530 8.78 -14.87 47.96
N SER A 531 9.33 -15.68 47.05
CA SER A 531 9.68 -15.21 45.70
C SER A 531 8.45 -14.87 44.89
N ILE A 532 7.37 -15.65 44.99
CA ILE A 532 6.08 -15.33 44.35
C ILE A 532 5.50 -14.06 44.95
N LEU A 533 5.54 -13.92 46.29
CA LEU A 533 5.01 -12.76 46.99
C LEU A 533 5.72 -11.45 46.60
N ILE A 534 7.03 -11.51 46.31
CA ILE A 534 7.82 -10.36 45.84
C ILE A 534 7.70 -10.14 44.34
N ALA A 535 7.50 -11.21 43.55
CA ALA A 535 7.27 -11.12 42.11
C ALA A 535 5.87 -10.59 41.76
N LEU A 536 4.94 -10.53 42.72
CA LEU A 536 3.66 -9.85 42.55
C LEU A 536 3.91 -8.36 42.17
N PRO A 537 3.11 -7.79 41.25
CA PRO A 537 3.33 -6.47 40.66
C PRO A 537 2.96 -5.32 41.61
N LEU A 538 3.28 -5.43 42.90
CA LEU A 538 3.23 -4.30 43.82
C LEU A 538 4.27 -3.23 43.46
N HIS A 539 5.32 -3.59 42.70
CA HIS A 539 6.26 -2.65 42.11
C HIS A 539 5.61 -1.73 41.07
N GLU A 540 4.62 -2.17 40.29
CA GLU A 540 3.99 -1.31 39.28
C GLU A 540 3.28 -0.08 39.88
N PHE A 541 2.86 -0.15 41.14
CA PHE A 541 2.33 1.01 41.85
C PHE A 541 3.41 2.07 42.14
N ARG A 542 4.66 1.65 42.35
CA ARG A 542 5.80 2.56 42.56
C ARG A 542 6.13 3.37 41.30
N THR A 543 5.92 2.81 40.11
CA THR A 543 6.17 3.49 38.84
C THR A 543 4.97 4.31 38.36
N LYS A 544 3.73 3.83 38.57
CA LYS A 544 2.53 4.55 38.15
C LYS A 544 2.24 5.82 38.96
N LEU A 545 2.60 5.89 40.24
CA LEU A 545 2.41 7.12 41.04
C LEU A 545 3.37 8.26 40.68
N ILE A 546 4.47 7.96 39.98
CA ILE A 546 5.45 8.95 39.49
C ILE A 546 5.06 9.50 38.10
N TRP A 547 4.14 8.84 37.39
CA TRP A 547 3.76 9.15 36.01
C TRP A 547 2.32 9.63 35.81
N VAL A 548 1.61 10.01 36.89
CA VAL A 548 0.38 10.78 36.73
C VAL A 548 0.76 12.26 36.55
N ARG A 549 1.15 12.60 35.32
CA ARG A 549 1.00 13.94 34.76
C ARG A 549 0.78 13.86 33.26
#